data_AF-A0A811VKN5-F1
#
_entry.id   AF-A0A811VKN5-F1
#
_cell.length_a   1.000
_cell.length_b   1.000
_cell.length_c   1.000
_cell.angle_alpha   90.00
_cell.angle_beta   90.00
_cell.angle_gamma   90.00
#
_symmetry.space_group_name_H-M   'P 1'
#
loop_
_entity.id
_entity.type
_entity.pdbx_description
1 polymer ?
#
loop_
_entity_poly.entity_id
_entity_poly.type
_entity_poly.pdbx_seq_one_letter_code
_entity_poly.pdbx_strand_id
1 'polypeptide(L)'
;MAMEWITAMDKRPCDRNLRDVELISCRLRRVEPLCRLPSSALQQLAMCGFYEDLEKGVTLFRAGEQGRFWYAVLGGSLEVRYHASDADAKAPVTLCTLGVGATFGESILHDLPRDSTVVTKTTCELLRVEQQDFRLIWEKNKELINDIITTCKLKNGFGSGVSPVASSPTKRPLSPDHPNPALPISESPSPAMNRMGRALRTLLLADSSSCLKDRKVAGKLIRKCAPGTELVDWLLNLSPIVHTRAQAAGMWQALLEEGVLSHVNKEQPFKDKCFLYRFRVDEDSATSSYSTSEDINTANEHIRESISALLQRGPDATLRMILRKPSHERTPEELELIFEELLHITALSHLSTSIKRELSSIIVFESHAQAGTILFNQGDEGRSWYILLKGSVDVVIHGKGTVATLKNGDDFGKLALINDAPRAATIVLKENNCHLLRVDKEHFNRILRDVEANTLRLQEHGKDVLVLERVAKQRGQHSAFKYTVMSGTPSKILEHLLETRLGNQVSSLDPFLDDFLLTNMVFMPVIQLVDELAN
;
A
#
# COMPACT_ATOMS: atom_id res chain seq x y z
N MET A 1 15.49 7.64 -20.76
CA MET A 1 14.22 8.19 -20.21
C MET A 1 14.20 8.41 -18.70
N ALA A 2 14.55 7.43 -17.83
CA ALA A 2 14.37 7.60 -16.37
C ALA A 2 15.21 8.74 -15.73
N MET A 3 16.34 9.13 -16.34
CA MET A 3 17.25 10.15 -15.81
C MET A 3 17.14 11.51 -16.53
N GLU A 4 16.48 11.56 -17.69
CA GLU A 4 16.40 12.78 -18.52
C GLU A 4 15.55 13.89 -17.89
N TRP A 5 14.53 13.53 -17.12
CA TRP A 5 13.68 14.50 -16.42
C TRP A 5 14.41 15.14 -15.21
N ILE A 6 15.35 14.42 -14.58
CA ILE A 6 16.19 14.95 -13.50
C ILE A 6 17.13 16.00 -14.09
N THR A 7 17.82 15.67 -15.19
CA THR A 7 18.65 16.64 -15.91
C THR A 7 17.86 17.87 -16.36
N ALA A 8 16.58 17.71 -16.71
CA ALA A 8 15.69 18.84 -17.01
C ALA A 8 15.36 19.68 -15.76
N MET A 9 15.20 19.05 -14.59
CA MET A 9 14.93 19.73 -13.31
C MET A 9 16.17 20.42 -12.73
N ASP A 10 17.38 19.89 -12.98
CA ASP A 10 18.64 20.51 -12.55
C ASP A 10 18.90 21.87 -13.22
N LYS A 11 18.28 22.11 -14.38
CA LYS A 11 18.26 23.44 -15.00
C LYS A 11 17.46 24.40 -14.13
N ARG A 12 17.95 25.63 -14.00
CA ARG A 12 17.19 26.72 -13.39
C ARG A 12 15.86 26.89 -14.14
N PRO A 13 14.75 27.23 -13.45
CA PRO A 13 13.45 27.52 -14.07
C PRO A 13 13.51 28.35 -15.36
N CYS A 14 14.34 29.40 -15.39
CA CYS A 14 14.50 30.29 -16.54
C CYS A 14 15.21 29.66 -17.76
N ASP A 15 15.95 28.57 -17.55
CA ASP A 15 16.77 27.91 -18.57
C ASP A 15 16.07 26.67 -19.16
N ARG A 16 14.85 26.34 -18.71
CA ARG A 16 14.07 25.19 -19.19
C ARG A 16 13.39 25.51 -20.53
N ASN A 17 13.55 24.62 -21.50
CA ASN A 17 12.83 24.67 -22.78
C ASN A 17 11.53 23.83 -22.74
N LEU A 18 10.75 23.87 -23.82
CA LEU A 18 9.48 23.15 -23.90
C LEU A 18 9.62 21.63 -23.69
N ARG A 19 10.71 21.02 -24.20
CA ARG A 19 10.98 19.58 -24.03
C ARG A 19 11.30 19.25 -22.58
N ASP A 20 12.06 20.10 -21.89
CA ASP A 20 12.34 19.95 -20.46
C ASP A 20 11.03 19.94 -19.65
N VAL A 21 10.16 20.92 -19.91
CA VAL A 21 8.84 21.03 -19.26
C VAL A 21 7.97 19.81 -19.53
N GLU A 22 7.97 19.29 -20.75
CA GLU A 22 7.19 18.11 -21.13
C GLU A 22 7.68 16.83 -20.43
N LEU A 23 9.00 16.63 -20.36
CA LEU A 23 9.59 15.49 -19.65
C LEU A 23 9.23 15.50 -18.15
N ILE A 24 9.36 16.67 -17.52
CA ILE A 24 9.01 16.84 -16.10
C ILE A 24 7.51 16.63 -15.90
N SER A 25 6.66 17.24 -16.72
CA SER A 25 5.20 17.09 -16.64
C SER A 25 4.77 15.63 -16.79
N CYS A 26 5.39 14.89 -17.71
CA CYS A 26 5.16 13.46 -17.89
C CYS A 26 5.56 12.64 -16.66
N ARG A 27 6.64 13.02 -15.95
CA ARG A 27 7.04 12.37 -14.69
C ARG A 27 6.07 12.70 -13.56
N LEU A 28 5.67 13.96 -13.41
CA LEU A 28 4.73 14.41 -12.37
C LEU A 28 3.36 13.75 -12.54
N ARG A 29 2.90 13.53 -13.78
CA ARG A 29 1.65 12.81 -14.08
C ARG A 29 1.63 11.36 -13.55
N ARG A 30 2.81 10.76 -13.28
CA ARG A 30 2.91 9.41 -12.71
C ARG A 30 2.80 9.38 -11.18
N VAL A 31 2.70 10.55 -10.54
CA VAL A 31 2.58 10.67 -9.09
C VAL A 31 1.11 10.96 -8.75
N GLU A 32 0.45 10.03 -8.08
CA GLU A 32 -0.85 10.31 -7.45
C GLU A 32 -0.59 11.23 -6.24
N PRO A 33 -1.30 12.35 -6.05
CA PRO A 33 -2.50 12.83 -6.74
C PRO A 33 -2.23 13.87 -7.85
N LEU A 34 -0.96 14.19 -8.16
CA LEU A 34 -0.60 15.19 -9.18
C LEU A 34 -1.17 14.84 -10.57
N CYS A 35 -1.36 13.55 -10.87
CA CYS A 35 -2.00 13.07 -12.10
C CYS A 35 -3.40 13.68 -12.35
N ARG A 36 -4.10 14.16 -11.31
CA ARG A 36 -5.43 14.78 -11.39
C ARG A 36 -5.38 16.23 -11.84
N LEU A 37 -4.21 16.86 -11.79
CA LEU A 37 -4.04 18.24 -12.22
C LEU A 37 -4.11 18.34 -13.75
N PRO A 38 -4.71 19.43 -14.28
CA PRO A 38 -4.69 19.70 -15.71
C PRO A 38 -3.25 19.81 -16.22
N SER A 39 -3.03 19.48 -17.49
CA SER A 39 -1.70 19.58 -18.11
C SER A 39 -1.09 20.98 -17.97
N SER A 40 -1.90 22.04 -17.97
CA SER A 40 -1.44 23.41 -17.75
C SER A 40 -0.86 23.63 -16.35
N ALA A 41 -1.46 23.05 -15.30
CA ALA A 41 -0.95 23.15 -13.94
C ALA A 41 0.33 22.30 -13.76
N LEU A 42 0.38 21.11 -14.35
CA LEU A 42 1.59 20.28 -14.35
C LEU A 42 2.76 20.97 -15.08
N GLN A 43 2.48 21.63 -16.21
CA GLN A 43 3.48 22.41 -16.94
C GLN A 43 3.96 23.61 -16.12
N GLN A 44 3.06 24.30 -15.41
CA GLN A 44 3.46 25.40 -14.51
C GLN A 44 4.37 24.91 -13.37
N LEU A 45 4.01 23.79 -12.72
CA LEU A 45 4.87 23.15 -11.71
C LEU A 45 6.23 22.76 -12.30
N ALA A 46 6.24 22.22 -13.52
CA ALA A 46 7.46 21.87 -14.24
C ALA A 46 8.30 23.10 -14.64
N MET A 47 7.70 24.28 -14.78
CA MET A 47 8.41 25.51 -15.09
C MET A 47 9.07 26.13 -13.84
N CYS A 48 8.42 26.09 -12.68
CA CYS A 48 8.91 26.78 -11.49
C CYS A 48 9.50 25.87 -10.39
N GLY A 49 9.22 24.57 -10.42
CA GLY A 49 9.62 23.66 -9.35
C GLY A 49 11.10 23.29 -9.39
N PHE A 50 11.67 22.98 -8.23
CA PHE A 50 13.04 22.52 -8.03
C PHE A 50 13.05 21.05 -7.61
N TYR A 51 14.07 20.32 -8.04
CA TYR A 51 14.36 18.97 -7.56
C TYR A 51 15.25 19.05 -6.32
N GLU A 52 14.92 18.27 -5.30
CA GLU A 52 15.75 18.09 -4.11
C GLU A 52 16.01 16.60 -3.91
N ASP A 53 17.29 16.23 -3.84
CA ASP A 53 17.73 14.88 -3.45
C ASP A 53 18.38 14.97 -2.07
N LEU A 54 17.67 14.47 -1.07
CA LEU A 54 18.02 14.65 0.34
C LEU A 54 18.39 13.32 0.98
N GLU A 55 19.51 13.30 1.71
CA GLU A 55 19.91 12.16 2.52
C GLU A 55 18.94 11.89 3.69
N LYS A 56 19.07 10.71 4.31
CA LYS A 56 18.31 10.35 5.51
C LYS A 56 18.69 11.25 6.69
N GLY A 57 17.68 11.72 7.43
CA GLY A 57 17.85 12.50 8.66
C GLY A 57 17.87 14.02 8.46
N VAL A 58 17.69 14.51 7.23
CA VAL A 58 17.62 15.94 6.90
C VAL A 58 16.31 16.53 7.41
N THR A 59 16.38 17.63 8.16
CA THR A 59 15.20 18.39 8.62
C THR A 59 14.84 19.45 7.59
N LEU A 60 13.66 19.34 6.97
CA LEU A 60 13.20 20.29 5.95
C LEU A 60 12.74 21.61 6.57
N PHE A 61 12.01 21.53 7.68
CA PHE A 61 11.58 22.67 8.48
C PHE A 61 11.16 22.21 9.87
N ARG A 62 11.16 23.13 10.84
CA ARG A 62 10.71 22.90 12.21
C ARG A 62 9.37 23.58 12.49
N ALA A 63 8.62 23.00 13.42
CA ALA A 63 7.41 23.61 13.94
C ALA A 63 7.68 25.03 14.46
N GLY A 64 6.82 25.99 14.08
CA GLY A 64 6.94 27.40 14.42
C GLY A 64 7.71 28.25 13.40
N GLU A 65 8.49 27.65 12.49
CA GLU A 65 9.21 28.40 11.45
C GLU A 65 8.25 28.96 10.39
N GLN A 66 8.60 30.09 9.78
CA GLN A 66 7.86 30.60 8.61
C GLN A 66 8.26 29.78 7.37
N GLY A 67 7.28 29.08 6.77
CA GLY A 67 7.50 28.31 5.57
C GLY A 67 7.72 29.17 4.32
N ARG A 68 8.54 28.70 3.39
CA ARG A 68 8.77 29.34 2.08
C ARG A 68 8.39 28.48 0.88
N PHE A 69 8.21 27.18 1.11
CA PHE A 69 8.09 26.20 0.04
C PHE A 69 6.97 25.20 0.30
N TRP A 70 6.34 24.76 -0.78
CA TRP A 70 5.46 23.60 -0.81
C TRP A 70 6.23 22.42 -1.43
N TYR A 71 5.90 21.21 -1.01
CA TYR A 71 6.62 20.00 -1.40
C TYR A 71 5.67 18.91 -1.90
N ALA A 72 6.14 18.13 -2.88
CA ALA A 72 5.57 16.83 -3.24
C ALA A 72 6.66 15.75 -3.21
N VAL A 73 6.34 14.60 -2.63
CA VAL A 73 7.28 13.47 -2.51
C VAL A 73 7.28 12.66 -3.81
N LEU A 74 8.42 12.62 -4.50
CA LEU A 74 8.61 11.88 -5.75
C LEU A 74 9.23 10.50 -5.50
N GLY A 75 10.01 10.37 -4.43
CA GLY A 75 10.73 9.18 -3.99
C GLY A 75 11.09 9.26 -2.51
N GLY A 76 11.13 8.11 -1.81
CA GLY A 76 11.48 8.05 -0.39
C GLY A 76 10.32 8.26 0.57
N SER A 77 10.64 8.53 1.84
CA SER A 77 9.67 8.73 2.91
C SER A 77 10.17 9.72 3.98
N LEU A 78 9.24 10.46 4.58
CA LEU A 78 9.49 11.48 5.59
C LEU A 78 8.68 11.19 6.86
N GLU A 79 9.16 11.66 8.00
CA GLU A 79 8.46 11.63 9.29
C GLU A 79 7.95 13.01 9.66
N VAL A 80 6.66 13.09 10.02
CA VAL A 80 6.07 14.30 10.61
C VAL A 80 6.14 14.17 12.13
N ARG A 81 6.87 15.09 12.76
CA ARG A 81 7.11 15.11 14.20
C ARG A 81 6.41 16.28 14.88
N TYR A 82 5.89 15.99 16.06
CA TYR A 82 5.25 16.95 16.95
C TYR A 82 6.09 17.17 18.21
N HIS A 83 6.21 18.44 18.60
CA HIS A 83 6.74 18.82 19.91
C HIS A 83 5.55 19.24 20.77
N ALA A 84 5.31 18.53 21.86
CA ALA A 84 4.34 18.96 22.86
C ALA A 84 4.88 20.21 23.56
N SER A 85 4.03 21.22 23.75
CA SER A 85 4.39 22.52 24.31
C SER A 85 4.48 22.52 25.84
N ASP A 86 4.46 21.36 26.50
CA ASP A 86 4.52 21.28 27.97
C ASP A 86 5.96 21.18 28.49
N ALA A 87 6.19 21.85 29.62
CA ALA A 87 7.45 22.30 30.21
C ALA A 87 8.49 21.24 30.62
N ASP A 88 8.40 20.01 30.13
CA ASP A 88 9.46 19.01 30.21
C ASP A 88 9.93 18.70 28.79
N ALA A 89 11.21 18.90 28.52
CA ALA A 89 11.87 18.68 27.23
C ALA A 89 11.78 17.21 26.76
N LYS A 90 10.59 16.75 26.39
CA LYS A 90 10.36 15.43 25.78
C LYS A 90 10.78 15.49 24.32
N ALA A 91 11.49 14.43 23.90
CA ALA A 91 11.91 14.26 22.52
C ALA A 91 10.71 14.37 21.56
N PRO A 92 10.92 14.89 20.33
CA PRO A 92 9.87 14.97 19.32
C PRO A 92 9.24 13.61 19.04
N VAL A 93 7.91 13.63 18.90
CA VAL A 93 7.08 12.43 18.74
C VAL A 93 6.66 12.32 17.27
N THR A 94 6.96 11.19 16.62
CA THR A 94 6.55 10.95 15.21
C THR A 94 5.06 10.62 15.13
N LEU A 95 4.28 11.49 14.47
CA LEU A 95 2.84 11.31 14.29
C LEU A 95 2.52 10.29 13.19
N CYS A 96 3.20 10.43 12.05
CA CYS A 96 2.95 9.68 10.82
C CYS A 96 4.17 9.71 9.89
N THR A 97 4.17 8.79 8.92
CA THR A 97 5.11 8.78 7.79
C THR A 97 4.40 9.28 6.53
N LEU A 98 5.05 10.14 5.76
CA LEU A 98 4.63 10.57 4.42
C LEU A 98 5.47 9.81 3.37
N GLY A 99 4.82 9.14 2.43
CA GLY A 99 5.43 8.41 1.31
C GLY A 99 5.31 9.14 -0.03
N VAL A 100 5.70 8.44 -1.09
CA VAL A 100 5.59 8.92 -2.48
C VAL A 100 4.15 9.31 -2.80
N GLY A 101 3.97 10.50 -3.38
CA GLY A 101 2.65 11.06 -3.66
C GLY A 101 2.09 11.98 -2.59
N ALA A 102 2.63 11.95 -1.37
CA ALA A 102 2.26 12.92 -0.35
C ALA A 102 2.68 14.34 -0.76
N THR A 103 1.84 15.31 -0.41
CA THR A 103 2.12 16.74 -0.59
C THR A 103 1.99 17.45 0.74
N PHE A 104 2.86 18.41 1.03
CA PHE A 104 2.87 19.09 2.33
C PHE A 104 3.48 20.50 2.24
N GLY A 105 3.21 21.30 3.27
CA GLY A 105 3.76 22.65 3.39
C GLY A 105 2.87 23.74 2.79
N GLU A 106 1.61 23.43 2.53
CA GLU A 106 0.55 24.31 2.05
C GLU A 106 0.21 25.48 2.99
N SER A 107 0.67 25.44 4.24
CA SER A 107 0.56 26.56 5.20
C SER A 107 1.10 27.89 4.66
N ILE A 108 2.03 27.84 3.71
CA ILE A 108 2.55 29.03 3.02
C ILE A 108 1.48 29.78 2.23
N LEU A 109 0.40 29.13 1.78
CA LEU A 109 -0.65 29.84 1.03
C LEU A 109 -1.27 30.96 1.87
N HIS A 110 -1.35 30.76 3.18
CA HIS A 110 -1.95 31.67 4.15
C HIS A 110 -0.94 32.35 5.08
N ASP A 111 0.36 32.30 4.74
CA ASP A 111 1.46 32.84 5.56
C ASP A 111 1.48 32.30 7.00
N LEU A 112 1.03 31.07 7.19
CA LEU A 112 0.98 30.44 8.51
C LEU A 112 2.33 29.81 8.85
N PRO A 113 2.76 29.87 10.14
CA PRO A 113 3.93 29.13 10.60
C PRO A 113 3.71 27.63 10.45
N ARG A 114 4.80 26.86 10.38
CA ARG A 114 4.77 25.39 10.29
C ARG A 114 4.15 24.79 11.55
N ASP A 115 3.14 23.95 11.40
CA ASP A 115 2.45 23.33 12.54
C ASP A 115 3.20 22.10 13.11
N SER A 116 4.15 21.55 12.33
CA SER A 116 4.94 20.35 12.61
C SER A 116 6.39 20.47 12.11
N THR A 117 7.26 19.56 12.57
CA THR A 117 8.63 19.38 12.07
C THR A 117 8.65 18.22 11.08
N VAL A 118 9.28 18.37 9.92
CA VAL A 118 9.37 17.30 8.91
C VAL A 118 10.82 16.91 8.66
N VAL A 119 11.10 15.61 8.73
CA VAL A 119 12.47 15.04 8.61
C VAL A 119 12.47 13.86 7.64
N THR A 120 13.48 13.75 6.79
CA THR A 120 13.62 12.59 5.88
C THR A 120 13.93 11.31 6.66
N LYS A 121 13.17 10.25 6.39
CA LYS A 121 13.31 8.91 7.02
C LYS A 121 14.24 8.01 6.22
N THR A 122 14.22 8.17 4.91
CA THR A 122 15.10 7.55 3.92
C THR A 122 15.78 8.63 3.08
N THR A 123 16.59 8.26 2.10
CA THR A 123 16.88 9.18 0.99
C THR A 123 15.55 9.57 0.32
N CYS A 124 15.39 10.84 -0.03
CA CYS A 124 14.14 11.40 -0.52
C CYS A 124 14.35 12.28 -1.75
N GLU A 125 13.52 12.06 -2.76
CA GLU A 125 13.43 12.88 -3.97
C GLU A 125 12.17 13.75 -3.85
N LEU A 126 12.31 15.07 -3.86
CA LEU A 126 11.19 16.00 -3.68
C LEU A 126 11.08 16.99 -4.82
N LEU A 127 9.85 17.33 -5.18
CA LEU A 127 9.53 18.55 -5.92
C LEU A 127 9.32 19.67 -4.88
N ARG A 128 10.12 20.72 -4.94
CA ARG A 128 10.00 21.93 -4.12
C ARG A 128 9.50 23.09 -4.96
N VAL A 129 8.45 23.79 -4.51
CA VAL A 129 7.91 24.97 -5.20
C VAL A 129 7.86 26.17 -4.27
N GLU A 130 8.31 27.33 -4.73
CA GLU A 130 8.30 28.56 -3.94
C GLU A 130 6.88 29.08 -3.71
N GLN A 131 6.68 29.77 -2.58
CA GLN A 131 5.38 30.29 -2.16
C GLN A 131 4.70 31.16 -3.22
N GLN A 132 5.44 32.05 -3.88
CA GLN A 132 4.88 32.96 -4.88
C GLN A 132 4.34 32.21 -6.09
N ASP A 133 5.13 31.28 -6.63
CA ASP A 133 4.71 30.46 -7.78
C ASP A 133 3.56 29.52 -7.41
N PHE A 134 3.65 28.88 -6.25
CA PHE A 134 2.61 27.96 -5.79
C PHE A 134 1.26 28.67 -5.61
N ARG A 135 1.27 29.91 -5.09
CA ARG A 135 0.06 30.76 -5.00
C ARG A 135 -0.57 31.02 -6.36
N LEU A 136 0.23 31.39 -7.36
CA LEU A 136 -0.27 31.66 -8.72
C LEU A 136 -0.90 30.43 -9.37
N ILE A 137 -0.30 29.25 -9.17
CA ILE A 137 -0.83 27.99 -9.68
C ILE A 137 -2.14 27.64 -8.94
N TRP A 138 -2.15 27.81 -7.62
CA TRP A 138 -3.32 27.59 -6.76
C TRP A 138 -4.51 28.46 -7.14
N GLU A 139 -4.31 29.77 -7.33
CA GLU A 139 -5.39 30.70 -7.70
C GLU A 139 -6.08 30.33 -9.01
N LYS A 140 -5.31 29.83 -9.99
CA LYS A 140 -5.84 29.40 -11.31
C LYS A 140 -6.55 28.04 -11.28
N ASN A 141 -6.24 27.19 -10.31
CA ASN A 141 -6.74 25.80 -10.26
C ASN A 141 -7.28 25.45 -8.87
N LYS A 142 -7.95 26.42 -8.23
CA LYS A 142 -8.28 26.38 -6.80
C LYS A 142 -9.04 25.13 -6.38
N GLU A 143 -10.07 24.73 -7.12
CA GLU A 143 -10.87 23.53 -6.81
C GLU A 143 -10.02 22.26 -6.82
N LEU A 144 -9.29 22.03 -7.93
CA LEU A 144 -8.47 20.83 -8.10
C LEU A 144 -7.27 20.78 -7.16
N ILE A 145 -6.63 21.92 -6.90
CA ILE A 145 -5.53 21.95 -5.93
C ILE A 145 -6.06 21.78 -4.51
N ASN A 146 -7.22 22.31 -4.13
CA ASN A 146 -7.80 22.09 -2.79
C ASN A 146 -8.17 20.62 -2.51
N ASP A 147 -8.45 19.85 -3.56
CA ASP A 147 -8.62 18.40 -3.43
C ASP A 147 -7.28 17.67 -3.16
N ILE A 148 -6.17 18.26 -3.60
CA ILE A 148 -4.80 17.73 -3.43
C ILE A 148 -4.19 18.19 -2.11
N ILE A 149 -4.16 19.50 -1.88
CA ILE A 149 -3.77 20.16 -0.63
C ILE A 149 -5.06 20.47 0.09
N THR A 150 -5.38 19.85 1.21
CA THR A 150 -6.66 20.19 1.86
C THR A 150 -6.43 21.01 3.10
N THR A 151 -6.76 22.30 2.94
CA THR A 151 -7.35 23.22 3.90
C THR A 151 -6.85 23.10 5.34
N CYS A 152 -5.58 23.43 5.55
CA CYS A 152 -5.13 23.89 6.86
C CYS A 152 -5.96 25.13 7.26
N LYS A 153 -6.76 24.96 8.32
CA LYS A 153 -7.47 25.97 9.12
C LYS A 153 -8.84 26.42 8.60
N LEU A 154 -9.89 25.80 9.14
CA LEU A 154 -10.95 26.62 9.73
C LEU A 154 -10.51 26.95 11.16
N LYS A 155 -10.10 28.21 11.37
CA LYS A 155 -10.09 28.81 12.70
C LYS A 155 -11.50 28.66 13.26
N ASN A 156 -11.57 28.10 14.46
CA ASN A 156 -12.75 27.71 15.24
C ASN A 156 -13.30 26.33 14.85
N GLY A 157 -13.24 25.43 15.82
CA GLY A 157 -13.54 24.00 15.69
C GLY A 157 -14.85 23.71 15.00
N PHE A 158 -14.89 22.54 14.35
CA PHE A 158 -16.01 21.99 13.59
C PHE A 158 -16.48 22.92 12.46
N GLY A 159 -16.16 22.56 11.22
CA GLY A 159 -16.84 23.15 10.07
C GLY A 159 -18.35 23.07 10.26
N SER A 160 -19.03 24.19 10.03
CA SER A 160 -20.50 24.27 10.05
C SER A 160 -21.07 23.19 9.13
N GLY A 161 -21.62 22.15 9.75
CA GLY A 161 -22.09 20.93 9.09
C GLY A 161 -22.01 19.68 9.98
N VAL A 162 -21.16 19.67 11.01
CA VAL A 162 -21.12 18.56 11.98
C VAL A 162 -21.76 19.02 13.29
N SER A 163 -23.07 18.87 13.39
CA SER A 163 -23.72 18.80 14.69
C SER A 163 -23.08 17.67 15.49
N PRO A 164 -22.85 17.81 16.81
CA PRO A 164 -22.52 16.66 17.64
C PRO A 164 -23.77 15.78 17.64
N VAL A 165 -23.79 14.78 16.77
CA VAL A 165 -24.84 13.77 16.81
C VAL A 165 -24.62 13.05 18.13
N ALA A 166 -25.50 13.35 19.08
CA ALA A 166 -25.68 12.61 20.30
C ALA A 166 -25.60 11.13 19.96
N SER A 167 -24.78 10.41 20.74
CA SER A 167 -24.75 8.96 20.81
C SER A 167 -26.15 8.38 20.65
N SER A 168 -26.42 7.83 19.46
CA SER A 168 -27.55 6.94 19.22
C SER A 168 -27.01 5.70 18.50
N PRO A 169 -27.42 4.50 18.93
CA PRO A 169 -26.71 3.29 18.63
C PRO A 169 -27.07 2.75 17.24
N THR A 170 -26.12 2.02 16.64
CA THR A 170 -26.34 0.97 15.63
C THR A 170 -26.83 1.40 14.24
N LYS A 171 -25.90 1.93 13.43
CA LYS A 171 -25.53 1.17 12.22
C LYS A 171 -24.04 0.87 12.34
N ARG A 172 -23.77 -0.39 12.69
CA ARG A 172 -22.42 -0.93 12.82
C ARG A 172 -21.62 -0.54 11.57
N PRO A 173 -20.45 0.13 11.67
CA PRO A 173 -19.42 -0.07 10.65
C PRO A 173 -19.26 -1.58 10.48
N LEU A 174 -18.97 -2.09 9.29
CA LEU A 174 -18.62 -3.52 9.13
C LEU A 174 -17.49 -3.81 10.13
N SER A 175 -17.85 -4.42 11.26
CA SER A 175 -16.92 -4.69 12.35
C SER A 175 -15.83 -5.61 11.80
N PRO A 176 -14.57 -5.47 12.24
CA PRO A 176 -13.49 -6.39 11.91
C PRO A 176 -13.82 -7.87 12.18
N ASP A 177 -14.86 -8.16 12.97
CA ASP A 177 -15.12 -9.49 13.50
C ASP A 177 -15.80 -10.45 12.51
N HIS A 178 -16.54 -9.97 11.50
CA HIS A 178 -17.19 -10.86 10.50
C HIS A 178 -17.26 -10.27 9.08
N PRO A 179 -16.14 -9.86 8.44
CA PRO A 179 -16.20 -9.43 7.06
C PRO A 179 -16.47 -10.64 6.15
N ASN A 180 -17.63 -10.66 5.49
CA ASN A 180 -17.93 -11.71 4.52
C ASN A 180 -17.19 -11.40 3.20
N PRO A 181 -16.18 -12.21 2.78
CA PRO A 181 -15.43 -11.96 1.55
C PRO A 181 -16.30 -12.02 0.28
N ALA A 182 -17.50 -12.61 0.37
CA ALA A 182 -18.47 -12.70 -0.70
C ALA A 182 -19.26 -11.41 -0.98
N LEU A 183 -19.23 -10.45 -0.05
CA LEU A 183 -19.94 -9.18 -0.21
C LEU A 183 -19.04 -8.10 -0.82
N PRO A 184 -19.61 -7.16 -1.60
CA PRO A 184 -18.90 -5.97 -2.02
C PRO A 184 -18.38 -5.18 -0.80
N ILE A 185 -17.21 -4.58 -0.95
CA ILE A 185 -16.64 -3.68 0.06
C ILE A 185 -17.24 -2.26 -0.10
N SER A 186 -17.53 -1.88 -1.35
CA SER A 186 -18.12 -0.58 -1.69
C SER A 186 -19.62 -0.68 -1.93
N GLU A 187 -20.36 0.38 -1.59
CA GLU A 187 -21.82 0.45 -1.84
C GLU A 187 -22.15 0.49 -3.34
N SER A 188 -21.29 1.13 -4.14
CA SER A 188 -21.44 1.27 -5.59
C SER A 188 -20.10 1.18 -6.31
N PRO A 189 -20.04 0.54 -7.49
CA PRO A 189 -18.84 0.49 -8.29
C PRO A 189 -18.33 1.88 -8.65
N SER A 190 -17.02 2.07 -8.59
CA SER A 190 -16.39 3.25 -9.17
C SER A 190 -16.69 3.36 -10.68
N PRO A 191 -16.71 4.58 -11.26
CA PRO A 191 -17.00 4.77 -12.69
C PRO A 191 -16.09 3.95 -13.60
N ALA A 192 -14.81 3.83 -13.25
CA ALA A 192 -13.83 3.03 -14.00
C ALA A 192 -14.16 1.54 -13.96
N MET A 193 -14.47 0.99 -12.77
CA MET A 193 -14.83 -0.43 -12.63
C MET A 193 -16.18 -0.76 -13.26
N ASN A 194 -17.13 0.17 -13.22
CA ASN A 194 -18.42 0.02 -13.91
C ASN A 194 -18.23 -0.05 -15.43
N ARG A 195 -17.43 0.85 -16.02
CA ARG A 195 -17.10 0.82 -17.45
C ARG A 195 -16.36 -0.47 -17.84
N MET A 196 -15.39 -0.89 -17.03
CA MET A 196 -14.67 -2.16 -17.21
C MET A 196 -15.64 -3.35 -17.24
N GLY A 197 -16.52 -3.46 -16.25
CA GLY A 197 -17.53 -4.53 -16.19
C GLY A 197 -18.50 -4.52 -17.37
N ARG A 198 -18.95 -3.34 -17.81
CA ARG A 198 -19.80 -3.21 -18.99
C ARG A 198 -19.09 -3.69 -20.25
N ALA A 199 -17.84 -3.27 -20.46
CA ALA A 199 -17.05 -3.70 -21.61
C ALA A 199 -16.86 -5.23 -21.62
N LEU A 200 -16.44 -5.82 -20.50
CA LEU A 200 -16.28 -7.28 -20.38
C LEU A 200 -17.60 -8.02 -20.64
N ARG A 201 -18.71 -7.55 -20.07
CA ARG A 201 -20.04 -8.13 -20.30
C ARG A 201 -20.44 -8.04 -21.77
N THR A 202 -20.22 -6.91 -22.43
CA THR A 202 -20.54 -6.71 -23.84
C THR A 202 -19.79 -7.70 -24.72
N LEU A 203 -18.49 -7.88 -24.48
CA LEU A 203 -17.68 -8.84 -25.23
C LEU A 203 -18.07 -10.29 -24.92
N LEU A 204 -18.36 -10.63 -23.66
CA LEU A 204 -18.87 -11.94 -23.27
C LEU A 204 -20.17 -12.31 -23.99
N LEU A 205 -21.10 -11.37 -24.16
CA LEU A 205 -22.37 -11.60 -24.86
C LEU A 205 -22.19 -11.69 -26.38
N ALA A 206 -21.18 -11.02 -26.93
CA ALA A 206 -20.86 -11.04 -28.35
C ALA A 206 -20.11 -12.32 -28.79
N ASP A 207 -19.49 -13.03 -27.84
CA ASP A 207 -18.79 -14.29 -28.09
C ASP A 207 -19.78 -15.38 -28.56
N SER A 208 -19.46 -16.05 -29.67
CA SER A 208 -20.26 -17.16 -30.20
C SER A 208 -20.35 -18.34 -29.23
N SER A 209 -19.36 -18.47 -28.35
CA SER A 209 -19.26 -19.49 -27.29
C SER A 209 -19.65 -18.97 -25.91
N SER A 210 -20.40 -17.86 -25.85
CA SER A 210 -20.74 -17.16 -24.60
C SER A 210 -21.11 -18.08 -23.43
N CYS A 211 -20.42 -17.89 -22.31
CA CYS A 211 -20.71 -18.60 -21.06
C CYS A 211 -21.90 -18.00 -20.29
N LEU A 212 -22.33 -16.78 -20.64
CA LEU A 212 -23.46 -16.10 -20.03
C LEU A 212 -24.78 -16.72 -20.51
N LYS A 213 -25.43 -17.47 -19.63
CA LYS A 213 -26.66 -18.22 -19.95
C LYS A 213 -27.68 -18.12 -18.81
N ASP A 214 -28.94 -18.30 -19.18
CA ASP A 214 -30.03 -18.44 -18.23
C ASP A 214 -29.99 -19.84 -17.61
N ARG A 215 -29.96 -19.91 -16.27
CA ARG A 215 -29.88 -21.18 -15.52
C ARG A 215 -30.94 -21.20 -14.43
N LYS A 216 -31.57 -22.37 -14.22
CA LYS A 216 -32.54 -22.56 -13.13
C LYS A 216 -31.81 -23.06 -11.88
N VAL A 217 -31.82 -22.27 -10.80
CA VAL A 217 -31.14 -22.57 -9.53
C VAL A 217 -32.19 -22.57 -8.42
N ALA A 218 -32.31 -23.68 -7.70
CA ALA A 218 -33.28 -23.84 -6.61
C ALA A 218 -34.71 -23.38 -6.97
N GLY A 219 -35.16 -23.70 -8.18
CA GLY A 219 -36.49 -23.32 -8.69
C GLY A 219 -36.59 -21.91 -9.29
N LYS A 220 -35.62 -21.02 -9.07
CA LYS A 220 -35.58 -19.65 -9.61
C LYS A 220 -34.79 -19.58 -10.92
N LEU A 221 -35.32 -18.88 -11.92
CA LEU A 221 -34.58 -18.57 -13.14
C LEU A 221 -33.57 -17.45 -12.87
N ILE A 222 -32.30 -17.74 -13.08
CA ILE A 222 -31.19 -16.80 -12.97
C ILE A 222 -30.72 -16.48 -14.38
N ARG A 223 -31.03 -15.27 -14.84
CA ARG A 223 -30.67 -14.83 -16.20
C ARG A 223 -29.20 -14.45 -16.31
N LYS A 224 -28.60 -14.71 -17.47
CA LYS A 224 -27.25 -14.25 -17.87
C LYS A 224 -26.20 -14.43 -16.75
N CYS A 225 -26.13 -15.62 -16.18
CA CYS A 225 -25.07 -15.98 -15.22
C CYS A 225 -23.98 -16.80 -15.90
N ALA A 226 -22.83 -16.99 -15.26
CA ALA A 226 -21.78 -17.88 -15.74
C ALA A 226 -21.04 -18.56 -14.57
N PRO A 227 -20.57 -19.80 -14.74
CA PRO A 227 -19.65 -20.45 -13.80
C PRO A 227 -18.32 -19.69 -13.71
N GLY A 228 -17.73 -19.63 -12.52
CA GLY A 228 -16.42 -19.02 -12.31
C GLY A 228 -15.32 -19.61 -13.19
N THR A 229 -15.33 -20.93 -13.40
CA THR A 229 -14.39 -21.63 -14.30
C THR A 229 -14.49 -21.12 -15.74
N GLU A 230 -15.70 -20.99 -16.27
CA GLU A 230 -15.93 -20.50 -17.64
C GLU A 230 -15.55 -19.02 -17.78
N LEU A 231 -15.76 -18.20 -16.75
CA LEU A 231 -15.32 -16.81 -16.72
C LEU A 231 -13.79 -16.67 -16.71
N VAL A 232 -13.09 -17.56 -16.00
CA VAL A 232 -11.63 -17.62 -15.98
C VAL A 232 -11.09 -18.04 -17.35
N ASP A 233 -11.65 -19.09 -17.95
CA ASP A 233 -11.25 -19.57 -19.29
C ASP A 233 -11.45 -18.48 -20.34
N TRP A 234 -12.58 -17.78 -20.28
CA TRP A 234 -12.87 -16.70 -21.21
C TRP A 234 -11.89 -15.53 -21.08
N LEU A 235 -11.58 -15.11 -19.84
CA LEU A 235 -10.66 -13.99 -19.61
C LEU A 235 -9.21 -14.31 -20.05
N LEU A 236 -8.78 -15.56 -19.91
CA LEU A 236 -7.50 -16.05 -20.42
C LEU A 236 -7.43 -15.99 -21.95
N ASN A 237 -8.54 -16.31 -22.63
CA ASN A 237 -8.63 -16.24 -24.09
C ASN A 237 -8.81 -14.80 -24.62
N LEU A 238 -9.35 -13.90 -23.79
CA LEU A 238 -9.59 -12.51 -24.17
C LEU A 238 -8.30 -11.72 -24.40
N SER A 239 -7.29 -11.90 -23.53
CA SER A 239 -6.10 -11.06 -23.55
C SER A 239 -4.82 -11.86 -23.22
N PRO A 240 -3.77 -11.77 -24.05
CA PRO A 240 -2.54 -12.54 -23.86
C PRO A 240 -1.71 -12.09 -22.66
N ILE A 241 -2.05 -10.95 -22.02
CA ILE A 241 -1.35 -10.47 -20.81
C ILE A 241 -1.75 -11.23 -19.54
N VAL A 242 -2.82 -12.04 -19.60
CA VAL A 242 -3.30 -12.85 -18.47
C VAL A 242 -2.74 -14.25 -18.66
N HIS A 243 -1.75 -14.61 -17.84
CA HIS A 243 -0.94 -15.81 -18.05
C HIS A 243 -1.40 -16.99 -17.18
N THR A 244 -2.09 -16.70 -16.07
CA THR A 244 -2.49 -17.73 -15.10
C THR A 244 -3.95 -17.61 -14.70
N ARG A 245 -4.56 -18.75 -14.35
CA ARG A 245 -5.93 -18.80 -13.80
C ARG A 245 -6.06 -17.98 -12.52
N ALA A 246 -5.00 -17.93 -11.71
CA ALA A 246 -4.95 -17.13 -10.49
C ALA A 246 -5.03 -15.62 -10.77
N GLN A 247 -4.30 -15.13 -11.79
CA GLN A 247 -4.41 -13.74 -12.24
C GLN A 247 -5.84 -13.42 -12.68
N ALA A 248 -6.43 -14.27 -13.53
CA ALA A 248 -7.81 -14.11 -13.97
C ALA A 248 -8.81 -14.10 -12.80
N ALA A 249 -8.64 -15.00 -11.82
CA ALA A 249 -9.48 -15.05 -10.63
C ALA A 249 -9.35 -13.77 -9.78
N GLY A 250 -8.13 -13.23 -9.61
CA GLY A 250 -7.91 -11.95 -8.93
C GLY A 250 -8.59 -10.77 -9.64
N MET A 251 -8.52 -10.73 -10.98
CA MET A 251 -9.21 -9.71 -11.79
C MET A 251 -10.73 -9.77 -11.61
N TRP A 252 -11.32 -10.97 -11.61
CA TRP A 252 -12.75 -11.14 -11.32
C TRP A 252 -13.10 -10.80 -9.88
N GLN A 253 -12.22 -11.12 -8.92
CA GLN A 253 -12.38 -10.73 -7.53
C GLN A 253 -12.41 -9.20 -7.38
N ALA A 254 -11.59 -8.46 -8.13
CA ALA A 254 -11.60 -6.99 -8.14
C ALA A 254 -12.94 -6.41 -8.64
N LEU A 255 -13.57 -7.05 -9.63
CA LEU A 255 -14.92 -6.67 -10.09
C LEU A 255 -16.00 -7.02 -9.05
N LEU A 256 -15.84 -8.14 -8.35
CA LEU A 256 -16.79 -8.58 -7.33
C LEU A 256 -16.80 -7.67 -6.10
N GLU A 257 -15.63 -7.29 -5.59
CA GLU A 257 -15.53 -6.43 -4.39
C GLU A 257 -16.04 -4.99 -4.63
N GLU A 258 -16.00 -4.51 -5.87
CA GLU A 258 -16.59 -3.24 -6.29
C GLU A 258 -18.09 -3.38 -6.65
N GLY A 259 -18.66 -4.58 -6.54
CA GLY A 259 -20.08 -4.85 -6.79
C GLY A 259 -20.48 -4.76 -8.26
N VAL A 260 -19.53 -4.91 -9.19
CA VAL A 260 -19.78 -5.00 -10.64
C VAL A 260 -20.25 -6.40 -11.02
N LEU A 261 -19.67 -7.40 -10.37
CA LEU A 261 -20.02 -8.81 -10.44
C LEU A 261 -20.51 -9.27 -9.07
N SER A 262 -21.45 -10.20 -9.01
CA SER A 262 -21.93 -10.78 -7.75
C SER A 262 -22.02 -12.31 -7.87
N HIS A 263 -21.64 -13.02 -6.81
CA HIS A 263 -22.02 -14.42 -6.68
C HIS A 263 -23.54 -14.49 -6.52
N VAL A 264 -24.20 -15.40 -7.24
CA VAL A 264 -25.68 -15.44 -7.32
C VAL A 264 -26.35 -15.55 -5.94
N ASN A 265 -25.73 -16.26 -4.99
CA ASN A 265 -26.24 -16.40 -3.62
C ASN A 265 -25.56 -15.45 -2.62
N LYS A 266 -24.56 -14.67 -3.03
CA LYS A 266 -23.76 -13.78 -2.14
C LYS A 266 -23.02 -14.49 -0.99
N GLU A 267 -22.78 -15.79 -1.14
CA GLU A 267 -22.11 -16.64 -0.15
C GLU A 267 -20.61 -16.84 -0.36
N GLN A 268 -20.10 -16.64 -1.58
CA GLN A 268 -18.71 -16.91 -1.93
C GLN A 268 -18.03 -15.68 -2.52
N PRO A 269 -16.76 -15.42 -2.19
CA PRO A 269 -15.92 -14.56 -3.02
C PRO A 269 -15.72 -15.23 -4.40
N PHE A 270 -15.07 -14.53 -5.32
CA PHE A 270 -14.77 -15.13 -6.61
C PHE A 270 -13.88 -16.36 -6.43
N LYS A 271 -14.30 -17.45 -7.04
CA LYS A 271 -13.62 -18.74 -7.03
C LYS A 271 -13.68 -19.32 -8.43
N ASP A 272 -12.54 -19.79 -8.89
CA ASP A 272 -12.37 -20.61 -10.09
C ASP A 272 -12.97 -22.01 -9.85
N LYS A 273 -14.30 -22.04 -9.73
CA LYS A 273 -15.15 -23.21 -9.45
C LYS A 273 -16.47 -23.03 -10.17
N CYS A 274 -17.29 -24.09 -10.20
CA CYS A 274 -18.63 -24.07 -10.80
C CYS A 274 -19.69 -23.28 -9.99
N PHE A 275 -19.27 -22.22 -9.29
CA PHE A 275 -20.19 -21.26 -8.67
C PHE A 275 -20.67 -20.25 -9.70
N LEU A 276 -21.93 -19.84 -9.60
CA LEU A 276 -22.54 -18.95 -10.57
C LEU A 276 -22.36 -17.49 -10.16
N TYR A 277 -21.91 -16.69 -11.11
CA TYR A 277 -21.76 -15.25 -10.97
C TYR A 277 -22.61 -14.52 -11.99
N ARG A 278 -22.96 -13.27 -11.69
CA ARG A 278 -23.80 -12.42 -12.53
C ARG A 278 -23.33 -10.98 -12.48
N PHE A 279 -23.40 -10.27 -13.59
CA PHE A 279 -23.12 -8.84 -13.62
C PHE A 279 -24.27 -8.07 -12.96
N ARG A 280 -23.94 -7.00 -12.23
CA ARG A 280 -24.91 -6.11 -11.58
C ARG A 280 -25.94 -5.56 -12.58
N VAL A 281 -25.50 -5.26 -13.80
CA VAL A 281 -26.35 -4.76 -14.90
C VAL A 281 -27.43 -5.77 -15.33
N ASP A 282 -27.25 -7.07 -15.03
CA ASP A 282 -28.23 -8.12 -15.33
C ASP A 282 -29.11 -8.50 -14.11
N GLU A 283 -28.95 -7.82 -12.97
CA GLU A 283 -29.89 -7.94 -11.85
C GLU A 283 -31.21 -7.22 -12.17
N ASP A 284 -31.14 -6.10 -12.88
CA ASP A 284 -32.29 -5.34 -13.33
C ASP A 284 -32.84 -5.91 -14.65
N SER A 285 -34.13 -6.30 -14.65
CA SER A 285 -34.76 -7.03 -15.76
C SER A 285 -34.95 -6.23 -17.06
N ALA A 286 -34.50 -4.98 -17.11
CA ALA A 286 -34.71 -4.04 -18.20
C ALA A 286 -33.56 -3.96 -19.24
N THR A 287 -32.46 -4.68 -19.02
CA THR A 287 -31.25 -4.52 -19.85
C THR A 287 -31.31 -5.37 -21.12
N SER A 288 -31.16 -4.71 -22.29
CA SER A 288 -31.04 -5.36 -23.61
C SER A 288 -30.01 -6.50 -23.60
N SER A 289 -30.36 -7.60 -24.26
CA SER A 289 -29.47 -8.72 -24.57
C SER A 289 -28.64 -8.51 -25.83
N TYR A 290 -28.98 -7.50 -26.64
CA TYR A 290 -28.33 -7.24 -27.91
C TYR A 290 -27.35 -6.08 -27.77
N SER A 291 -26.09 -6.35 -28.09
CA SER A 291 -25.03 -5.36 -28.26
C SER A 291 -24.89 -5.06 -29.75
N THR A 292 -24.87 -3.79 -30.13
CA THR A 292 -24.61 -3.39 -31.53
C THR A 292 -23.14 -3.60 -31.88
N SER A 293 -22.79 -3.58 -33.18
CA SER A 293 -21.40 -3.61 -33.62
C SER A 293 -20.58 -2.43 -33.07
N GLU A 294 -21.21 -1.27 -32.92
CA GLU A 294 -20.62 -0.08 -32.31
C GLU A 294 -20.31 -0.29 -30.82
N ASP A 295 -21.22 -0.91 -30.07
CA ASP A 295 -21.00 -1.25 -28.65
C ASP A 295 -19.81 -2.22 -28.50
N ILE A 296 -19.70 -3.21 -29.39
CA ILE A 296 -18.61 -4.19 -29.39
C ILE A 296 -17.27 -3.52 -29.70
N ASN A 297 -17.22 -2.64 -30.70
CA ASN A 297 -16.01 -1.90 -31.04
C ASN A 297 -15.56 -1.01 -29.87
N THR A 298 -16.51 -0.28 -29.26
CA THR A 298 -16.24 0.57 -28.09
C THR A 298 -15.74 -0.24 -26.90
N ALA A 299 -16.33 -1.41 -26.65
CA ALA A 299 -15.87 -2.31 -25.60
C ALA A 299 -14.45 -2.83 -25.86
N ASN A 300 -14.13 -3.20 -27.11
CA ASN A 300 -12.79 -3.65 -27.49
C ASN A 300 -11.72 -2.57 -27.24
N GLU A 301 -11.97 -1.32 -27.64
CA GLU A 301 -11.02 -0.23 -27.38
C GLU A 301 -10.81 -0.02 -25.87
N HIS A 302 -11.89 0.04 -25.09
CA HIS A 302 -11.80 0.21 -23.64
C HIS A 302 -11.03 -0.94 -22.97
N ILE A 303 -11.23 -2.18 -23.41
CA ILE A 303 -10.46 -3.33 -22.91
C ILE A 303 -8.98 -3.18 -23.26
N ARG A 304 -8.63 -2.81 -24.50
CA ARG A 304 -7.21 -2.62 -24.88
C ARG A 304 -6.52 -1.57 -24.01
N GLU A 305 -7.20 -0.50 -23.66
CA GLU A 305 -6.64 0.58 -22.83
C GLU A 305 -6.54 0.20 -21.34
N SER A 306 -7.53 -0.52 -20.81
CA SER A 306 -7.73 -0.61 -19.37
C SER A 306 -7.51 -2.02 -18.76
N ILE A 307 -7.37 -3.08 -19.57
CA ILE A 307 -7.23 -4.45 -19.06
C ILE A 307 -6.00 -4.64 -18.18
N SER A 308 -4.90 -3.93 -18.48
CA SER A 308 -3.69 -3.92 -17.67
C SER A 308 -3.93 -3.35 -16.28
N ALA A 309 -4.76 -2.29 -16.17
CA ALA A 309 -5.13 -1.72 -14.88
C ALA A 309 -5.98 -2.71 -14.04
N LEU A 310 -6.84 -3.52 -14.68
CA LEU A 310 -7.58 -4.57 -13.98
C LEU A 310 -6.64 -5.68 -13.49
N LEU A 311 -5.67 -6.09 -14.31
CA LEU A 311 -4.65 -7.07 -13.95
C LEU A 311 -3.84 -6.61 -12.73
N GLN A 312 -3.41 -5.34 -12.71
CA GLN A 312 -2.67 -4.75 -11.59
C GLN A 312 -3.48 -4.66 -10.29
N ARG A 313 -4.81 -4.62 -10.36
CA ARG A 313 -5.69 -4.60 -9.18
C ARG A 313 -5.97 -6.00 -8.61
N GLY A 314 -5.70 -7.06 -9.38
CA GLY A 314 -6.01 -8.44 -9.01
C GLY A 314 -5.32 -8.93 -7.72
N PRO A 315 -4.00 -8.73 -7.54
CA PRO A 315 -3.31 -9.16 -6.32
C PRO A 315 -3.84 -8.46 -5.06
N ASP A 316 -4.00 -7.15 -5.11
CA ASP A 316 -4.56 -6.33 -4.02
C ASP A 316 -6.03 -6.69 -3.68
N ALA A 317 -6.86 -7.02 -4.67
CA ALA A 317 -8.21 -7.55 -4.43
C ALA A 317 -8.19 -8.95 -3.79
N THR A 318 -7.21 -9.78 -4.17
CA THR A 318 -6.99 -11.12 -3.60
C THR A 318 -6.54 -11.00 -2.14
N LEU A 319 -5.62 -10.08 -1.84
CA LEU A 319 -5.19 -9.75 -0.48
C LEU A 319 -6.39 -9.40 0.40
N ARG A 320 -7.21 -8.42 -0.02
CA ARG A 320 -8.40 -8.03 0.73
C ARG A 320 -9.41 -9.16 0.89
N MET A 321 -9.58 -10.01 -0.12
CA MET A 321 -10.45 -11.18 -0.03
C MET A 321 -9.97 -12.13 1.06
N ILE A 322 -8.68 -12.43 1.11
CA ILE A 322 -8.09 -13.35 2.11
C ILE A 322 -8.12 -12.72 3.51
N LEU A 323 -7.73 -11.46 3.65
CA LEU A 323 -7.67 -10.77 4.95
C LEU A 323 -9.04 -10.56 5.59
N ARG A 324 -10.13 -10.65 4.82
CA ARG A 324 -11.49 -10.70 5.33
C ARG A 324 -11.86 -12.02 6.00
N LYS A 325 -11.03 -13.07 5.88
CA LYS A 325 -11.18 -14.29 6.67
C LYS A 325 -10.56 -14.13 8.06
N PRO A 326 -11.14 -14.79 9.10
CA PRO A 326 -10.47 -14.95 10.39
C PRO A 326 -9.07 -15.54 10.22
N SER A 327 -8.09 -15.05 10.99
CA SER A 327 -6.68 -15.47 10.89
C SER A 327 -6.49 -17.00 10.97
N HIS A 328 -7.30 -17.70 11.77
CA HIS A 328 -7.21 -19.14 11.96
C HIS A 328 -7.79 -19.97 10.80
N GLU A 329 -8.51 -19.34 9.86
CA GLU A 329 -9.09 -19.99 8.67
C GLU A 329 -8.25 -19.80 7.41
N ARG A 330 -7.12 -19.08 7.49
CA ARG A 330 -6.23 -18.80 6.35
C ARG A 330 -5.36 -20.04 6.06
N THR A 331 -5.32 -20.48 4.81
CA THR A 331 -4.48 -21.64 4.42
C THR A 331 -3.02 -21.23 4.25
N PRO A 332 -2.05 -22.17 4.28
CA PRO A 332 -0.64 -21.86 4.04
C PRO A 332 -0.38 -21.13 2.71
N GLU A 333 -1.10 -21.52 1.65
CA GLU A 333 -1.00 -20.88 0.34
C GLU A 333 -1.53 -19.44 0.37
N GLU A 334 -2.58 -19.19 1.16
CA GLU A 334 -3.14 -17.86 1.36
C GLU A 334 -2.23 -16.95 2.19
N LEU A 335 -1.52 -17.51 3.18
CA LEU A 335 -0.50 -16.80 3.94
C LEU A 335 0.69 -16.39 3.07
N GLU A 336 1.07 -17.21 2.10
CA GLU A 336 2.11 -16.88 1.13
C GLU A 336 1.66 -15.73 0.20
N LEU A 337 0.43 -15.77 -0.29
CA LEU A 337 -0.13 -14.66 -1.08
C LEU A 337 -0.17 -13.35 -0.29
N ILE A 338 -0.54 -13.40 0.99
CA ILE A 338 -0.46 -12.22 1.86
C ILE A 338 0.99 -11.74 1.97
N PHE A 339 1.92 -12.65 2.27
CA PHE A 339 3.35 -12.33 2.44
C PHE A 339 3.93 -11.63 1.20
N GLU A 340 3.69 -12.17 0.00
CA GLU A 340 4.12 -11.57 -1.26
C GLU A 340 3.60 -10.14 -1.44
N GLU A 341 2.35 -9.87 -1.07
CA GLU A 341 1.80 -8.50 -1.13
C GLU A 341 2.42 -7.59 -0.06
N LEU A 342 2.71 -8.10 1.15
CA LEU A 342 3.38 -7.32 2.20
C LEU A 342 4.80 -6.89 1.79
N LEU A 343 5.47 -7.59 0.87
CA LEU A 343 6.78 -7.19 0.32
C LEU A 343 6.69 -5.88 -0.46
N HIS A 344 5.55 -5.63 -1.13
CA HIS A 344 5.33 -4.47 -1.98
C HIS A 344 4.85 -3.23 -1.19
N ILE A 345 4.44 -3.40 0.07
CA ILE A 345 3.97 -2.30 0.92
C ILE A 345 5.16 -1.52 1.49
N THR A 346 5.37 -0.29 1.00
CA THR A 346 6.50 0.57 1.38
C THR A 346 6.54 0.86 2.89
N ALA A 347 5.39 1.02 3.54
CA ALA A 347 5.31 1.21 4.99
C ALA A 347 5.94 0.04 5.79
N LEU A 348 5.96 -1.17 5.23
CA LEU A 348 6.54 -2.37 5.84
C LEU A 348 8.00 -2.63 5.40
N SER A 349 8.55 -1.84 4.47
CA SER A 349 9.88 -2.07 3.86
C SER A 349 11.01 -2.22 4.88
N HIS A 350 10.92 -1.49 5.98
CA HIS A 350 11.90 -1.49 7.08
C HIS A 350 11.83 -2.73 7.99
N LEU A 351 10.84 -3.61 7.84
CA LEU A 351 10.71 -4.85 8.59
C LEU A 351 11.44 -5.99 7.87
N SER A 352 12.03 -6.91 8.65
CA SER A 352 12.65 -8.11 8.08
C SER A 352 11.62 -9.03 7.42
N THR A 353 12.09 -9.91 6.53
CA THR A 353 11.27 -10.93 5.87
C THR A 353 10.61 -11.86 6.88
N SER A 354 11.31 -12.27 7.94
CA SER A 354 10.75 -13.09 9.01
C SER A 354 9.60 -12.39 9.73
N ILE A 355 9.74 -11.09 10.04
CA ILE A 355 8.65 -10.31 10.65
C ILE A 355 7.46 -10.19 9.68
N LYS A 356 7.69 -9.91 8.39
CA LYS A 356 6.60 -9.84 7.39
C LYS A 356 5.87 -11.17 7.23
N ARG A 357 6.60 -12.28 7.29
CA ARG A 357 6.04 -13.63 7.21
C ARG A 357 5.17 -13.94 8.43
N GLU A 358 5.61 -13.58 9.63
CA GLU A 358 4.77 -13.72 10.83
C GLU A 358 3.56 -12.77 10.78
N LEU A 359 3.73 -11.55 10.26
CA LEU A 359 2.65 -10.58 10.09
C LEU A 359 1.54 -11.09 9.16
N SER A 360 1.84 -11.90 8.14
CA SER A 360 0.82 -12.41 7.21
C SER A 360 -0.28 -13.20 7.94
N SER A 361 0.05 -13.84 9.06
CA SER A 361 -0.88 -14.61 9.87
C SER A 361 -1.81 -13.76 10.74
N ILE A 362 -1.37 -12.58 11.17
CA ILE A 362 -2.09 -11.75 12.17
C ILE A 362 -2.63 -10.43 11.62
N ILE A 363 -2.15 -9.97 10.47
CA ILE A 363 -2.53 -8.65 9.96
C ILE A 363 -4.03 -8.61 9.67
N VAL A 364 -4.65 -7.49 10.05
CA VAL A 364 -6.10 -7.30 9.97
C VAL A 364 -6.40 -6.27 8.88
N PHE A 365 -7.41 -6.56 8.07
CA PHE A 365 -7.96 -5.60 7.11
C PHE A 365 -9.19 -4.91 7.70
N GLU A 366 -9.23 -3.58 7.61
CA GLU A 366 -10.36 -2.77 8.05
C GLU A 366 -10.88 -1.90 6.90
N SER A 367 -12.21 -1.83 6.75
CA SER A 367 -12.86 -0.98 5.76
C SER A 367 -13.89 -0.07 6.42
N HIS A 368 -13.82 1.22 6.12
CA HIS A 368 -14.72 2.21 6.67
C HIS A 368 -15.46 2.94 5.54
N ALA A 369 -16.79 2.88 5.57
CA ALA A 369 -17.62 3.38 4.49
C ALA A 369 -17.70 4.92 4.44
N GLN A 370 -17.63 5.60 5.59
CA GLN A 370 -18.03 7.02 5.71
C GLN A 370 -16.87 7.95 6.07
N ALA A 371 -16.75 9.03 5.30
CA ALA A 371 -15.95 10.21 5.64
C ALA A 371 -16.42 10.81 6.99
N GLY A 372 -15.50 11.44 7.71
CA GLY A 372 -15.73 12.00 9.04
C GLY A 372 -15.65 10.98 10.18
N THR A 373 -15.55 9.68 9.89
CA THR A 373 -15.36 8.66 10.93
C THR A 373 -14.04 8.90 11.67
N ILE A 374 -14.09 8.95 13.00
CA ILE A 374 -12.91 9.07 13.85
C ILE A 374 -12.38 7.66 14.13
N LEU A 375 -11.13 7.38 13.76
CA LEU A 375 -10.49 6.09 14.06
C LEU A 375 -10.03 5.99 15.51
N PHE A 376 -9.46 7.07 16.05
CA PHE A 376 -9.15 7.26 17.46
C PHE A 376 -8.93 8.73 17.77
N ASN A 377 -9.08 9.12 19.03
CA ASN A 377 -8.87 10.48 19.51
C ASN A 377 -7.48 10.66 20.09
N GLN A 378 -6.98 11.90 20.04
CA GLN A 378 -5.86 12.33 20.86
C GLN A 378 -6.17 12.09 22.34
N GLY A 379 -5.23 11.49 23.07
CA GLY A 379 -5.40 11.11 24.47
C GLY A 379 -5.80 9.64 24.68
N ASP A 380 -6.35 8.97 23.66
CA ASP A 380 -6.74 7.56 23.76
C ASP A 380 -5.53 6.64 23.99
N GLU A 381 -5.77 5.44 24.55
CA GLU A 381 -4.72 4.42 24.66
C GLU A 381 -4.35 3.89 23.26
N GLY A 382 -3.05 3.87 22.96
CA GLY A 382 -2.55 3.36 21.68
C GLY A 382 -2.35 1.85 21.69
N ARG A 383 -3.16 1.10 20.91
CA ARG A 383 -3.03 -0.37 20.79
C ARG A 383 -2.72 -0.91 19.40
N SER A 384 -2.70 -0.06 18.38
CA SER A 384 -2.56 -0.51 16.99
C SER A 384 -1.79 0.47 16.11
N TRP A 385 -1.13 -0.07 15.10
CA TRP A 385 -0.50 0.62 13.98
C TRP A 385 -1.34 0.42 12.73
N TYR A 386 -1.48 1.48 11.92
CA TYR A 386 -2.32 1.48 10.73
C TYR A 386 -1.54 1.88 9.49
N ILE A 387 -1.86 1.23 8.36
CA ILE A 387 -1.32 1.52 7.03
C ILE A 387 -2.51 1.73 6.10
N LEU A 388 -2.53 2.84 5.36
CA LEU A 388 -3.64 3.20 4.50
C LEU A 388 -3.48 2.55 3.11
N LEU A 389 -4.35 1.62 2.75
CA LEU A 389 -4.35 0.99 1.41
C LEU A 389 -5.14 1.80 0.39
N LYS A 390 -6.26 2.37 0.81
CA LYS A 390 -7.17 3.19 -0.02
C LYS A 390 -7.76 4.30 0.82
N GLY A 391 -7.82 5.50 0.24
CA GLY A 391 -8.50 6.65 0.80
C GLY A 391 -7.55 7.68 1.38
N SER A 392 -8.07 8.52 2.26
CA SER A 392 -7.29 9.56 2.93
C SER A 392 -7.81 9.83 4.33
N VAL A 393 -6.90 10.24 5.21
CA VAL A 393 -7.22 10.57 6.61
C VAL A 393 -6.53 11.86 7.01
N ASP A 394 -7.16 12.63 7.88
CA ASP A 394 -6.59 13.83 8.48
C ASP A 394 -6.03 13.51 9.88
N VAL A 395 -4.82 14.01 10.14
CA VAL A 395 -4.15 13.99 11.43
C VAL A 395 -4.44 15.31 12.13
N VAL A 396 -5.23 15.27 13.20
CA VAL A 396 -5.75 16.45 13.89
C VAL A 396 -5.16 16.54 15.30
N ILE A 397 -4.67 17.71 15.67
CA ILE A 397 -4.18 18.00 17.02
C ILE A 397 -5.04 19.09 17.65
N HIS A 398 -5.47 18.85 18.89
CA HIS A 398 -6.24 19.80 19.67
C HIS A 398 -5.50 21.16 19.77
N GLY A 399 -6.18 22.25 19.42
CA GLY A 399 -5.62 23.60 19.39
C GLY A 399 -4.80 23.96 18.16
N LYS A 400 -4.39 22.99 17.32
CA LYS A 400 -3.69 23.25 16.04
C LYS A 400 -4.54 22.97 14.80
N GLY A 401 -5.54 22.10 14.91
CA GLY A 401 -6.34 21.63 13.78
C GLY A 401 -5.63 20.52 13.01
N THR A 402 -5.91 20.38 11.72
CA THR A 402 -5.28 19.39 10.84
C THR A 402 -3.82 19.76 10.58
N VAL A 403 -2.89 18.88 10.99
CA VAL A 403 -1.44 19.08 10.86
C VAL A 403 -0.81 18.27 9.71
N ALA A 404 -1.53 17.27 9.19
CA ALA A 404 -1.18 16.50 8.00
C ALA A 404 -2.43 15.79 7.44
N THR A 405 -2.45 15.55 6.13
CA THR A 405 -3.35 14.57 5.50
C THR A 405 -2.49 13.41 5.00
N LEU A 406 -2.92 12.19 5.31
CA LEU A 406 -2.30 10.95 4.83
C LEU A 406 -3.08 10.37 3.66
N LYS A 407 -2.36 9.75 2.73
CA LYS A 407 -2.86 9.14 1.48
C LYS A 407 -2.45 7.66 1.42
N ASN A 408 -2.87 6.97 0.36
CA ASN A 408 -2.51 5.57 0.13
C ASN A 408 -0.99 5.35 0.26
N GLY A 409 -0.59 4.33 1.01
CA GLY A 409 0.80 3.98 1.29
C GLY A 409 1.36 4.60 2.58
N ASP A 410 0.75 5.67 3.09
CA ASP A 410 1.15 6.30 4.36
C ASP A 410 0.74 5.44 5.57
N ASP A 411 1.45 5.65 6.68
CA ASP A 411 1.24 4.92 7.94
C ASP A 411 1.20 5.84 9.16
N PHE A 412 0.44 5.45 10.18
CA PHE A 412 0.23 6.25 11.39
C PHE A 412 -0.05 5.41 12.63
N GLY A 413 0.19 6.02 13.81
CA GLY A 413 -0.06 5.38 15.09
C GLY A 413 0.98 4.33 15.49
N LYS A 414 2.11 4.22 14.77
CA LYS A 414 3.20 3.27 15.03
C LYS A 414 3.76 3.34 16.46
N LEU A 415 3.74 4.52 17.09
CA LEU A 415 4.22 4.70 18.47
C LEU A 415 3.51 3.82 19.49
N ALA A 416 2.24 3.46 19.23
CA ALA A 416 1.50 2.52 20.06
C ALA A 416 2.21 1.17 20.20
N LEU A 417 3.01 0.76 19.20
CA LEU A 417 3.77 -0.48 19.26
C LEU A 417 5.00 -0.38 20.18
N ILE A 418 5.51 0.83 20.42
CA ILE A 418 6.79 1.06 21.09
C ILE A 418 6.61 1.37 22.57
N ASN A 419 5.59 2.17 22.94
CA ASN A 419 5.34 2.56 24.32
C ASN A 419 3.84 2.67 24.61
N ASP A 420 3.49 2.81 25.89
CA ASP A 420 2.10 2.97 26.37
C ASP A 420 1.68 4.44 26.46
N ALA A 421 2.37 5.36 25.76
CA ALA A 421 1.97 6.76 25.74
C ALA A 421 0.61 6.93 25.03
N PRO A 422 -0.23 7.87 25.47
CA PRO A 422 -1.50 8.15 24.83
C PRO A 422 -1.31 8.68 23.40
N ARG A 423 -2.34 8.52 22.56
CA ARG A 423 -2.36 9.01 21.17
C ARG A 423 -2.05 10.52 21.13
N ALA A 424 -1.04 10.89 20.35
CA ALA A 424 -0.62 12.30 20.21
C ALA A 424 -1.53 13.13 19.28
N ALA A 425 -2.40 12.48 18.51
CA ALA A 425 -3.31 13.12 17.56
C ALA A 425 -4.59 12.29 17.38
N THR A 426 -5.65 12.94 16.92
CA THR A 426 -6.89 12.33 16.45
C THR A 426 -6.74 11.99 14.97
N ILE A 427 -7.27 10.84 14.53
CA ILE A 427 -7.31 10.47 13.11
C ILE A 427 -8.76 10.44 12.62
N VAL A 428 -9.04 11.19 11.56
CA VAL A 428 -10.38 11.32 10.97
C VAL A 428 -10.34 10.91 9.50
N LEU A 429 -11.24 10.04 9.07
CA LEU A 429 -11.37 9.68 7.66
C LEU A 429 -11.83 10.88 6.85
N LYS A 430 -11.18 11.14 5.73
CA LYS A 430 -11.47 12.31 4.90
C LYS A 430 -12.40 11.98 3.74
N GLU A 431 -12.40 10.73 3.29
CA GLU A 431 -13.26 10.27 2.20
C GLU A 431 -13.96 8.95 2.56
N ASN A 432 -14.95 8.58 1.73
CA ASN A 432 -15.70 7.35 1.87
C ASN A 432 -14.86 6.14 1.41
N ASN A 433 -15.18 4.96 1.93
CA ASN A 433 -14.55 3.68 1.54
C ASN A 433 -13.03 3.65 1.76
N CYS A 434 -12.56 4.10 2.92
CA CYS A 434 -11.16 3.96 3.31
C CYS A 434 -10.85 2.51 3.70
N HIS A 435 -9.71 2.00 3.24
CA HIS A 435 -9.22 0.65 3.51
C HIS A 435 -7.88 0.72 4.23
N LEU A 436 -7.75 0.01 5.35
CA LEU A 436 -6.56 0.03 6.19
C LEU A 436 -6.07 -1.39 6.48
N LEU A 437 -4.76 -1.53 6.65
CA LEU A 437 -4.18 -2.64 7.39
C LEU A 437 -3.95 -2.20 8.83
N ARG A 438 -4.31 -3.05 9.78
CA ARG A 438 -4.09 -2.85 11.22
C ARG A 438 -3.18 -3.95 11.76
N VAL A 439 -2.18 -3.53 12.52
CA VAL A 439 -1.27 -4.40 13.29
C VAL A 439 -1.42 -4.06 14.76
N ASP A 440 -1.78 -5.05 15.57
CA ASP A 440 -1.98 -4.87 17.00
C ASP A 440 -0.69 -5.01 17.81
N LYS A 441 -0.57 -4.19 18.85
CA LYS A 441 0.59 -4.11 19.73
C LYS A 441 0.95 -5.46 20.34
N GLU A 442 -0.03 -6.17 20.89
CA GLU A 442 0.21 -7.45 21.55
C GLU A 442 0.77 -8.49 20.57
N HIS A 443 0.18 -8.56 19.38
CA HIS A 443 0.61 -9.49 18.34
C HIS A 443 1.98 -9.11 17.77
N PHE A 444 2.24 -7.82 17.51
CA PHE A 444 3.53 -7.35 17.04
C PHE A 444 4.66 -7.63 18.06
N ASN A 445 4.40 -7.35 19.34
CA ASN A 445 5.37 -7.61 20.41
C ASN A 445 5.62 -9.11 20.60
N ARG A 446 4.60 -9.95 20.38
CA ARG A 446 4.78 -11.41 20.35
C ARG A 446 5.68 -11.82 19.19
N ILE A 447 5.44 -11.32 17.97
CA ILE A 447 6.31 -11.60 16.82
C ILE A 447 7.75 -11.21 17.11
N LEU A 448 8.00 -10.03 17.67
CA LEU A 448 9.36 -9.59 18.02
C LEU A 448 10.04 -10.55 19.00
N ARG A 449 9.31 -11.01 20.03
CA ARG A 449 9.83 -12.00 20.98
C ARG A 449 10.09 -13.36 20.33
N ASP A 450 9.18 -13.82 19.48
CA ASP A 450 9.27 -15.12 18.82
C ASP A 450 10.45 -15.13 17.81
N VAL A 451 10.63 -14.05 17.04
CA VAL A 451 11.78 -13.87 16.14
C VAL A 451 13.09 -13.80 16.93
N GLU A 452 13.14 -13.04 18.03
CA GLU A 452 14.34 -12.97 18.87
C GLU A 452 14.66 -14.33 19.52
N ALA A 453 13.64 -15.07 19.97
CA ALA A 453 13.82 -16.42 20.53
C ALA A 453 14.30 -17.45 19.49
N ASN A 454 14.04 -17.20 18.20
CA ASN A 454 14.55 -17.99 17.09
C ASN A 454 15.90 -17.50 16.57
N THR A 455 16.42 -16.38 17.07
CA THR A 455 17.69 -15.78 16.64
C THR A 455 18.80 -16.12 17.65
N LEU A 456 19.94 -16.61 17.15
CA LEU A 456 21.17 -16.75 17.93
C LEU A 456 22.16 -15.66 17.51
N ARG A 457 22.74 -14.97 18.48
CA ARG A 457 23.75 -13.94 18.25
C ARG A 457 25.04 -14.33 18.96
N LEU A 458 26.07 -14.63 18.19
CA LEU A 458 27.42 -14.77 18.71
C LEU A 458 28.00 -13.37 18.85
N GLN A 459 28.50 -13.05 20.04
CA GLN A 459 29.13 -11.77 20.32
C GLN A 459 30.61 -11.92 20.65
N GLU A 460 31.43 -11.05 20.07
CA GLU A 460 32.82 -10.85 20.46
C GLU A 460 33.03 -9.36 20.75
N HIS A 461 33.65 -9.06 21.90
CA HIS A 461 33.90 -7.67 22.34
C HIS A 461 32.63 -6.80 22.38
N GLY A 462 31.48 -7.39 22.72
CA GLY A 462 30.19 -6.70 22.79
C GLY A 462 29.57 -6.34 21.43
N LYS A 463 30.08 -6.89 20.33
CA LYS A 463 29.51 -6.75 18.99
C LYS A 463 29.01 -8.08 18.47
N ASP A 464 27.85 -8.09 17.83
CA ASP A 464 27.33 -9.26 17.11
C ASP A 464 28.28 -9.57 15.93
N VAL A 465 28.92 -10.75 15.96
CA VAL A 465 29.85 -11.22 14.91
C VAL A 465 29.28 -12.33 14.05
N LEU A 466 28.23 -13.00 14.51
CA LEU A 466 27.45 -13.97 13.73
C LEU A 466 26.01 -13.97 14.25
N VAL A 467 25.05 -13.87 13.34
CA VAL A 467 23.62 -13.91 13.63
C VAL A 467 23.03 -15.06 12.83
N LEU A 468 22.39 -15.99 13.53
CA LEU A 468 21.77 -17.19 12.97
C LEU A 468 20.28 -17.19 13.27
N GLU A 469 19.47 -17.65 12.33
CA GLU A 469 18.03 -17.86 12.52
C GLU A 469 17.74 -19.36 12.53
N ARG A 470 16.94 -19.82 13.49
CA ARG A 470 16.58 -21.24 13.59
C ARG A 470 15.65 -21.64 12.46
N VAL A 471 16.01 -22.68 11.71
CA VAL A 471 15.16 -23.23 10.65
C VAL A 471 13.93 -23.89 11.29
N ALA A 472 12.73 -23.48 10.85
CA ALA A 472 11.50 -24.11 11.29
C ALA A 472 11.48 -25.59 10.87
N LYS A 473 11.15 -26.50 11.79
CA LYS A 473 11.04 -27.94 11.49
C LYS A 473 9.89 -28.18 10.50
N GLN A 474 10.17 -28.30 9.21
CA GLN A 474 9.18 -28.79 8.26
C GLN A 474 8.95 -30.30 8.48
N ARG A 475 7.69 -30.73 8.56
CA ARG A 475 7.35 -32.16 8.67
C ARG A 475 7.83 -32.89 7.42
N GLY A 476 8.86 -33.73 7.54
CA GLY A 476 9.32 -34.61 6.46
C GLY A 476 10.65 -34.24 5.81
N GLN A 477 11.27 -33.11 6.16
CA GLN A 477 12.65 -32.78 5.75
C GLN A 477 13.57 -32.76 6.97
N HIS A 478 14.49 -33.72 7.02
CA HIS A 478 15.67 -33.61 7.87
C HIS A 478 16.65 -32.65 7.21
N SER A 479 16.52 -31.34 7.46
CA SER A 479 17.63 -30.43 7.21
C SER A 479 18.77 -30.83 8.13
N ALA A 480 19.95 -31.13 7.57
CA ALA A 480 21.16 -31.37 8.35
C ALA A 480 21.55 -30.13 9.19
N PHE A 481 21.08 -28.95 8.79
CA PHE A 481 21.37 -27.67 9.42
C PHE A 481 20.17 -27.16 10.21
N LYS A 482 20.40 -26.90 11.50
CA LYS A 482 19.40 -26.40 12.45
C LYS A 482 19.18 -24.88 12.34
N TYR A 483 20.11 -24.17 11.71
CA TYR A 483 20.12 -22.70 11.61
C TYR A 483 20.54 -22.25 10.21
N THR A 484 20.09 -21.06 9.83
CA THR A 484 20.48 -20.31 8.62
C THR A 484 21.30 -19.09 9.04
N VAL A 485 22.34 -18.75 8.29
CA VAL A 485 23.15 -17.55 8.55
C VAL A 485 22.41 -16.31 8.05
N MET A 486 22.21 -15.32 8.92
CA MET A 486 21.56 -14.05 8.60
C MET A 486 22.59 -12.93 8.33
N SER A 487 23.66 -12.91 9.12
CA SER A 487 24.79 -11.98 8.94
C SER A 487 25.98 -12.45 9.76
N GLY A 488 27.19 -12.08 9.38
CA GLY A 488 28.37 -12.32 10.21
C GLY A 488 29.62 -11.71 9.59
N THR A 489 30.73 -11.76 10.32
CA THR A 489 32.04 -11.44 9.75
C THR A 489 32.45 -12.57 8.79
N PRO A 490 33.26 -12.27 7.75
CA PRO A 490 33.71 -13.29 6.80
C PRO A 490 34.26 -14.54 7.49
N SER A 491 35.20 -14.36 8.43
CA SER A 491 35.84 -15.47 9.14
C SER A 491 34.84 -16.28 9.98
N LYS A 492 33.87 -15.64 10.66
CA LYS A 492 32.84 -16.34 11.43
C LYS A 492 31.83 -17.10 10.59
N ILE A 493 31.51 -16.60 9.38
CA ILE A 493 30.66 -17.32 8.43
C ILE A 493 31.39 -18.59 7.96
N LEU A 494 32.69 -18.48 7.62
CA LEU A 494 33.51 -19.62 7.21
C LEU A 494 33.68 -20.64 8.35
N GLU A 495 34.00 -20.18 9.56
CA GLU A 495 34.11 -21.02 10.76
C GLU A 495 32.81 -21.83 10.97
N HIS A 496 31.65 -21.17 10.95
CA HIS A 496 30.36 -21.83 11.07
C HIS A 496 30.09 -22.84 9.93
N LEU A 497 30.47 -22.50 8.70
CA LEU A 497 30.37 -23.40 7.54
C LEU A 497 31.20 -24.69 7.77
N LEU A 498 32.43 -24.56 8.24
CA LEU A 498 33.30 -25.71 8.49
C LEU A 498 32.80 -26.54 9.69
N GLU A 499 32.46 -25.91 10.81
CA GLU A 499 31.98 -26.56 12.02
C GLU A 499 30.72 -27.40 11.80
N THR A 500 29.77 -26.88 11.03
CA THR A 500 28.50 -27.58 10.76
C THR A 500 28.67 -28.83 9.90
N ARG A 501 29.83 -28.99 9.23
CA ARG A 501 30.17 -30.10 8.33
C ARG A 501 31.15 -31.09 8.94
N LEU A 502 31.84 -30.74 10.01
CA LEU A 502 32.71 -31.66 10.76
C LEU A 502 31.86 -32.74 11.45
N GLY A 503 31.92 -33.97 10.92
CA GLY A 503 31.30 -35.16 11.54
C GLY A 503 29.85 -35.49 11.15
N ASN A 504 29.24 -34.71 10.25
CA ASN A 504 27.87 -34.95 9.77
C ASN A 504 27.83 -35.56 8.36
N GLN A 505 26.90 -36.50 8.09
CA GLN A 505 26.60 -36.91 6.72
C GLN A 505 25.79 -35.80 6.05
N VAL A 506 26.45 -35.00 5.22
CA VAL A 506 25.82 -33.91 4.47
C VAL A 506 25.00 -34.54 3.33
N SER A 507 23.72 -34.17 3.27
CA SER A 507 22.83 -34.48 2.14
C SER A 507 23.45 -33.95 0.84
N SER A 508 23.14 -34.57 -0.31
CA SER A 508 23.62 -34.10 -1.63
C SER A 508 23.14 -32.68 -2.00
N LEU A 509 22.16 -32.15 -1.27
CA LEU A 509 21.71 -30.76 -1.34
C LEU A 509 22.19 -30.02 -0.09
N ASP A 510 23.11 -29.08 -0.27
CA ASP A 510 23.66 -28.19 0.76
C ASP A 510 23.53 -26.71 0.32
N PRO A 511 22.34 -26.12 0.48
CA PRO A 511 22.08 -24.75 0.01
C PRO A 511 23.00 -23.73 0.67
N PHE A 512 23.43 -23.97 1.90
CA PHE A 512 24.31 -23.02 2.60
C PHE A 512 25.72 -23.01 2.01
N LEU A 513 26.24 -24.17 1.61
CA LEU A 513 27.51 -24.24 0.88
C LEU A 513 27.40 -23.59 -0.50
N ASP A 514 26.32 -23.88 -1.21
CA ASP A 514 26.05 -23.30 -2.52
C ASP A 514 25.99 -21.76 -2.44
N ASP A 515 25.22 -21.22 -1.49
CA ASP A 515 25.12 -19.79 -1.23
C ASP A 515 26.50 -19.18 -0.91
N PHE A 516 27.29 -19.82 -0.03
CA PHE A 516 28.63 -19.34 0.32
C PHE A 516 29.57 -19.36 -0.89
N LEU A 517 29.61 -20.44 -1.68
CA LEU A 517 30.49 -20.54 -2.84
C LEU A 517 30.11 -19.55 -3.94
N LEU A 518 28.82 -19.30 -4.13
CA LEU A 518 28.32 -18.32 -5.09
C LEU A 518 28.59 -16.87 -4.67
N THR A 519 28.64 -16.59 -3.38
CA THR A 519 28.67 -15.21 -2.86
C THR A 519 29.96 -14.82 -2.14
N ASN A 520 30.88 -15.75 -1.84
CA ASN A 520 32.09 -15.45 -1.07
C ASN A 520 32.91 -14.30 -1.65
N MET A 521 32.99 -14.17 -2.98
CA MET A 521 33.80 -13.14 -3.62
C MET A 521 33.35 -11.71 -3.27
N VAL A 522 32.11 -11.53 -2.79
CA VAL A 522 31.57 -10.23 -2.37
C VAL A 522 32.16 -9.79 -1.02
N PHE A 523 32.46 -10.73 -0.12
CA PHE A 523 32.80 -10.43 1.28
C PHE A 523 34.08 -11.12 1.80
N MET A 524 34.60 -12.09 1.07
CA MET A 524 35.83 -12.85 1.34
C MET A 524 36.51 -13.21 0.02
N PRO A 525 37.39 -12.34 -0.50
CA PRO A 525 38.14 -12.64 -1.73
C PRO A 525 38.92 -13.95 -1.64
N VAL A 526 39.15 -14.60 -2.78
CA VAL A 526 39.79 -15.94 -2.85
C VAL A 526 41.12 -16.00 -2.10
N ILE A 527 41.93 -14.94 -2.16
CA ILE A 527 43.21 -14.88 -1.43
C ILE A 527 42.98 -15.00 0.08
N GLN A 528 42.05 -14.20 0.62
CA GLN A 528 41.69 -14.24 2.03
C GLN A 528 41.07 -15.59 2.43
N LEU A 529 40.22 -16.16 1.57
CA LEU A 529 39.63 -17.49 1.82
C LEU A 529 40.70 -18.59 1.90
N VAL A 530 41.68 -18.56 0.99
CA VAL A 530 42.79 -19.54 0.99
C VAL A 530 43.64 -19.38 2.24
N ASP A 531 43.94 -18.15 2.66
CA ASP A 531 44.70 -17.89 3.88
C ASP A 531 43.96 -18.37 5.13
N GLU A 532 42.65 -18.13 5.22
CA GLU A 532 41.80 -18.58 6.34
C GLU A 532 41.64 -20.11 6.36
N LEU A 533 41.60 -20.78 5.21
CA LEU A 533 41.55 -22.24 5.12
C LEU A 533 42.88 -22.93 5.41
N ALA A 534 44.00 -22.19 5.32
CA ALA A 534 45.34 -22.71 5.61
C ALA A 534 45.69 -22.66 7.11
N ASN A 535 44.97 -21.84 7.88
CA ASN A 535 45.06 -21.74 9.33
C ASN A 535 44.11 -22.75 10.01
#